data_AF-Q5C050-F1
#
_entry.id   AF-Q5C050-F1
#
_cell.length_a   1.000
_cell.length_b   1.000
_cell.length_c   1.000
_cell.angle_alpha   90.00
_cell.angle_beta   90.00
_cell.angle_gamma   90.00
#
_symmetry.space_group_name_H-M   'P 1'
#
loop_
_entity.id
_entity.type
_entity.pdbx_description
1 polymer ?
#
loop_
_entity_poly.entity_id
_entity_poly.type
_entity_poly.pdbx_seq_one_letter_code
_entity_poly.pdbx_strand_id
1 'polypeptide(L)'
;LSWTCFIWSRWMLNWAVKYWLLRRPYDEEAQIFVTRRRLKMSESEWDYVGTEQQAKFLSQKLWIKENYQKFLADQEEASRIRAAENTDSKRYRRYAKRSGPASVNLEDLF
;
A
#
# COMPACT_ATOMS: atom_id res chain seq x y z
N LEU A 1 9.70 12.91 33.44
CA LEU A 1 8.73 11.93 32.91
C LEU A 1 7.30 12.47 32.86
N SER A 2 6.86 13.34 33.79
CA SER A 2 5.50 13.90 33.83
C SER A 2 5.17 14.92 32.72
N TRP A 3 6.11 15.76 32.31
CA TRP A 3 5.87 16.85 31.35
C TRP A 3 5.59 16.37 29.92
N THR A 4 6.30 15.34 29.46
CA THR A 4 6.15 14.79 28.10
C THR A 4 4.78 14.14 27.90
N CYS A 5 4.29 13.40 28.90
CA CYS A 5 2.94 12.82 28.88
C CYS A 5 1.86 13.90 28.78
N PHE A 6 2.00 15.02 29.50
CA PHE A 6 1.04 16.13 29.44
C PHE A 6 1.00 16.79 28.06
N ILE A 7 2.18 17.00 27.43
CA ILE A 7 2.25 17.54 26.07
C ILE A 7 1.54 16.62 25.07
N TRP A 8 1.81 15.32 25.14
CA TRP A 8 1.16 14.33 24.27
C TRP A 8 -0.34 14.27 24.48
N SER A 9 -0.81 14.26 25.73
CA SER A 9 -2.24 14.27 26.04
C SER A 9 -2.93 15.52 25.52
N ARG A 10 -2.31 16.71 25.68
CA ARG A 10 -2.87 17.96 25.16
C ARG A 10 -2.92 17.99 23.64
N TRP A 11 -1.90 17.46 22.98
CA TRP A 11 -1.87 17.33 21.52
C TRP A 11 -2.99 16.39 21.03
N MET A 12 -3.15 15.23 21.67
CA MET A 12 -4.22 14.27 21.36
C MET A 12 -5.62 14.87 21.59
N LEU A 13 -5.82 15.61 22.69
CA LEU A 13 -7.11 16.24 22.99
C LEU A 13 -7.45 17.32 21.96
N ASN A 14 -6.49 18.15 21.58
CA ASN A 14 -6.67 19.15 20.53
C ASN A 14 -7.00 18.50 19.18
N TRP A 15 -6.33 17.39 18.86
CA TRP A 15 -6.61 16.60 17.65
C TRP A 15 -8.03 16.02 17.68
N ALA A 16 -8.45 15.44 18.81
CA ALA A 16 -9.81 14.91 19.00
C ALA A 16 -10.87 16.02 18.86
N VAL A 17 -10.68 17.18 19.47
CA VAL A 17 -11.61 18.31 19.34
C VAL A 17 -11.67 18.80 17.88
N LYS A 18 -10.51 18.99 17.23
CA LYS A 18 -10.43 19.54 15.88
C LYS A 18 -11.07 18.62 14.83
N TYR A 19 -10.84 17.31 14.91
CA TYR A 19 -11.29 16.37 13.88
C TYR A 19 -12.58 15.63 14.24
N TRP A 20 -12.80 15.26 15.49
CA TRP A 20 -14.00 14.50 15.88
C TRP A 20 -15.18 15.42 16.22
N LEU A 21 -14.93 16.53 16.93
CA LEU A 21 -16.01 17.43 17.36
C LEU A 21 -16.33 18.50 16.30
N LEU A 22 -15.32 19.15 15.71
CA LEU A 22 -15.53 20.19 14.70
C LEU A 22 -15.75 19.67 13.27
N ARG A 23 -15.57 18.36 13.01
CA ARG A 23 -15.67 17.74 11.67
C ARG A 23 -14.90 18.52 10.59
N ARG A 24 -13.79 19.17 10.95
CA ARG A 24 -12.95 19.88 9.98
C ARG A 24 -12.36 18.86 9.00
N PRO A 25 -12.19 19.20 7.71
CA PRO A 25 -11.42 18.36 6.80
C PRO A 25 -10.01 18.16 7.38
N TYR A 26 -9.45 16.96 7.22
CA TYR A 26 -8.08 16.70 7.64
C TYR A 26 -7.14 17.65 6.90
N ASP A 27 -6.31 18.40 7.63
CA ASP A 27 -5.24 19.19 7.04
C ASP A 27 -4.20 18.26 6.40
N GLU A 28 -3.40 18.77 5.47
CA GLU A 28 -2.40 17.98 4.73
C GLU A 28 -1.43 17.22 5.66
N GLU A 29 -0.94 17.88 6.72
CA GLU A 29 -0.09 17.24 7.73
C GLU A 29 -0.79 16.07 8.44
N ALA A 30 -2.07 16.23 8.76
CA ALA A 30 -2.87 15.19 9.40
C ALA A 30 -3.15 14.02 8.45
N GLN A 31 -3.37 14.32 7.16
CA GLN A 31 -3.52 13.32 6.11
C GLN A 31 -2.25 12.47 5.98
N ILE A 32 -1.08 13.11 5.91
CA ILE A 32 0.22 12.44 5.87
C ILE A 32 0.42 11.60 7.13
N PHE A 33 0.20 12.17 8.32
CA PHE A 33 0.39 11.46 9.58
C PHE A 33 -0.46 10.18 9.67
N VAL A 34 -1.76 10.26 9.34
CA VAL A 34 -2.65 9.09 9.38
C VAL A 34 -2.28 8.08 8.30
N THR A 35 -1.96 8.53 7.09
CA THR A 35 -1.54 7.66 5.99
C THR A 35 -0.28 6.88 6.35
N ARG A 36 0.75 7.57 6.85
CA ARG A 36 1.99 6.96 7.35
C ARG A 36 1.70 5.92 8.43
N ARG A 37 0.85 6.26 9.40
CA ARG A 37 0.49 5.37 10.51
C ARG A 37 -0.24 4.11 10.02
N ARG A 38 -1.13 4.23 9.05
CA ARG A 38 -1.84 3.09 8.43
C ARG A 38 -0.91 2.21 7.60
N LEU A 39 0.04 2.80 6.88
CA LEU A 39 1.06 2.07 6.14
C LEU A 39 2.14 1.45 7.04
N LYS A 40 2.10 1.71 8.36
CA LYS A 40 3.10 1.27 9.35
C LYS A 40 4.52 1.73 9.01
N MET A 41 4.65 2.89 8.37
CA MET A 41 5.94 3.47 8.03
C MET A 41 6.40 4.43 9.12
N SER A 42 7.70 4.49 9.35
CA SER A 42 8.36 5.53 10.13
C SER A 42 8.53 6.80 9.30
N GLU A 43 9.06 7.87 9.93
CA GLU A 43 9.20 9.18 9.28
C GLU A 43 10.32 9.12 8.25
N SER A 44 11.45 8.55 8.66
CA SER A 44 12.58 8.27 7.78
C SER A 44 12.22 7.38 6.60
N GLU A 45 11.38 6.37 6.80
CA GLU A 45 10.92 5.52 5.69
C GLU A 45 9.98 6.28 4.76
N TRP A 46 9.12 7.14 5.30
CA TRP A 46 8.26 8.01 4.50
C TRP A 46 9.08 8.95 3.63
N ASP A 47 10.09 9.60 4.20
CA ASP A 47 10.97 10.53 3.47
C ASP A 47 11.75 9.83 2.36
N TYR A 48 12.16 8.57 2.58
CA TYR A 48 12.87 7.77 1.60
C TYR A 48 12.01 7.31 0.41
N VAL A 49 10.69 7.21 0.57
CA VAL A 49 9.74 6.79 -0.49
C VAL A 49 9.78 7.70 -1.73
N GLY A 50 10.20 8.96 -1.55
CA GLY A 50 10.23 9.96 -2.61
C GLY A 50 8.88 10.65 -2.85
N THR A 51 8.94 11.88 -3.32
CA THR A 51 7.79 12.80 -3.41
C THR A 51 6.67 12.30 -4.33
N GLU A 52 7.01 11.65 -5.43
CA GLU A 52 6.02 11.13 -6.39
C GLU A 52 5.16 10.01 -5.77
N GLN A 53 5.80 9.06 -5.08
CA GLN A 53 5.12 7.94 -4.48
C GLN A 53 4.36 8.38 -3.21
N GLN A 54 4.87 9.35 -2.45
CA GLN A 54 4.11 10.03 -1.39
C GLN A 54 2.85 10.69 -1.94
N ALA A 55 2.95 11.45 -3.03
CA ALA A 55 1.81 12.09 -3.69
C ALA A 55 0.77 11.06 -4.17
N LYS A 56 1.22 9.89 -4.66
CA LYS A 56 0.32 8.78 -5.02
C LYS A 56 -0.44 8.22 -3.83
N PHE A 57 0.21 8.05 -2.68
CA PHE A 57 -0.48 7.61 -1.46
C PHE A 57 -1.49 8.65 -0.97
N LEU A 58 -1.17 9.94 -1.09
CA LEU A 58 -2.09 11.01 -0.70
C LEU A 58 -3.27 11.14 -1.67
N SER A 59 -3.06 10.98 -2.99
CA SER A 59 -4.13 11.04 -3.98
C SER A 59 -5.19 9.93 -3.79
N GLN A 60 -4.76 8.77 -3.29
CA GLN A 60 -5.65 7.65 -2.93
C GLN A 60 -6.44 7.89 -1.62
N LYS A 61 -6.12 8.96 -0.89
CA LYS A 61 -6.77 9.35 0.36
C LYS A 61 -6.77 8.21 1.40
N LEU A 62 -5.63 7.56 1.58
CA LEU A 62 -5.48 6.39 2.45
C LEU A 62 -5.77 6.69 3.93
N TRP A 63 -5.86 7.97 4.33
CA TRP A 63 -6.35 8.35 5.65
C TRP A 63 -7.83 7.96 5.89
N ILE A 64 -8.61 7.82 4.82
CA ILE A 64 -9.99 7.30 4.84
C ILE A 64 -9.96 5.78 4.98
N LYS A 65 -10.74 5.23 5.90
CA LYS A 65 -10.67 3.80 6.26
C LYS A 65 -11.04 2.91 5.09
N GLU A 66 -12.07 3.28 4.36
CA GLU A 66 -12.63 2.55 3.24
C GLU A 66 -11.62 2.48 2.08
N ASN A 67 -10.93 3.57 1.81
CA ASN A 67 -9.89 3.63 0.77
C ASN A 67 -8.68 2.77 1.15
N TYR A 68 -8.27 2.81 2.42
CA TYR A 68 -7.19 1.96 2.90
C TYR A 68 -7.51 0.47 2.78
N GLN A 69 -8.75 0.06 3.08
CA GLN A 69 -9.17 -1.33 2.92
C GLN A 69 -9.15 -1.77 1.45
N LYS A 70 -9.62 -0.90 0.53
CA LYS A 70 -9.51 -1.15 -0.92
C LYS A 70 -8.05 -1.29 -1.36
N PHE A 71 -7.18 -0.39 -0.92
CA PHE A 71 -5.75 -0.46 -1.22
C PHE A 71 -5.10 -1.77 -0.76
N LEU A 72 -5.46 -2.27 0.42
CA LEU A 72 -4.96 -3.56 0.91
C LEU A 72 -5.47 -4.73 0.04
N ALA A 73 -6.76 -4.71 -0.33
CA ALA A 73 -7.33 -5.72 -1.21
C ALA A 73 -6.66 -5.73 -2.59
N ASP A 74 -6.41 -4.54 -3.16
CA ASP A 74 -5.73 -4.39 -4.45
C ASP A 74 -4.28 -4.90 -4.37
N GLN A 75 -3.57 -4.67 -3.25
CA GLN A 75 -2.23 -5.22 -3.04
C GLN A 75 -2.25 -6.74 -2.91
N GLU A 76 -3.21 -7.30 -2.18
CA GLU A 76 -3.36 -8.74 -2.03
C GLU A 76 -3.65 -9.41 -3.39
N GLU A 77 -4.56 -8.83 -4.17
CA GLU A 77 -4.88 -9.30 -5.51
C GLU A 77 -3.67 -9.21 -6.45
N ALA A 78 -2.95 -8.09 -6.45
CA ALA A 78 -1.72 -7.94 -7.23
C ALA A 78 -0.66 -8.98 -6.81
N SER A 79 -0.54 -9.29 -5.51
CA SER A 79 0.37 -10.32 -5.02
C SER A 79 -0.03 -11.72 -5.48
N ARG A 80 -1.34 -12.02 -5.50
CA ARG A 80 -1.92 -13.27 -5.95
C ARG A 80 -1.67 -13.49 -7.45
N ILE A 81 -1.86 -12.47 -8.27
CA ILE A 81 -1.61 -12.51 -9.71
C ILE A 81 -0.11 -12.77 -9.98
N ARG A 82 0.79 -12.01 -9.34
CA ARG A 82 2.25 -12.24 -9.47
C ARG A 82 2.67 -13.64 -9.02
N ALA A 83 2.05 -14.18 -7.97
CA ALA A 83 2.33 -15.54 -7.49
C ALA A 83 1.85 -16.60 -8.49
N ALA A 84 0.70 -16.37 -9.16
CA ALA A 84 0.20 -17.23 -10.22
C ALA A 84 1.11 -17.19 -11.45
N GLU A 85 1.49 -16.02 -11.94
CA GLU A 85 2.43 -15.84 -13.06
C GLU A 85 3.76 -16.57 -12.82
N ASN A 86 4.30 -16.47 -11.59
CA ASN A 86 5.53 -17.15 -11.21
C ASN A 86 5.33 -18.68 -11.16
N THR A 87 4.18 -19.15 -10.66
CA THR A 87 3.80 -20.57 -10.68
C THR A 87 3.72 -21.12 -12.10
N ASP A 88 3.05 -20.42 -13.00
CA ASP A 88 2.88 -20.84 -14.39
C ASP A 88 4.22 -20.81 -15.14
N SER A 89 5.04 -19.79 -14.91
CA SER A 89 6.42 -19.72 -15.41
C SER A 89 7.26 -20.92 -14.93
N LYS A 90 7.12 -21.31 -13.66
CA LYS A 90 7.78 -22.49 -13.08
C LYS A 90 7.26 -23.80 -13.69
N ARG A 91 5.95 -23.91 -13.94
CA ARG A 91 5.31 -25.09 -14.58
C ARG A 91 5.83 -25.26 -16.00
N TYR A 92 5.82 -24.20 -16.81
CA TYR A 92 6.32 -24.21 -18.18
C TYR A 92 7.77 -24.66 -18.26
N ARG A 93 8.64 -24.11 -17.39
CA ARG A 93 10.06 -24.52 -17.33
C ARG A 93 10.26 -26.00 -17.00
N ARG A 94 9.40 -26.59 -16.15
CA ARG A 94 9.46 -28.04 -15.82
C ARG A 94 8.99 -28.90 -17.00
N TYR A 95 7.93 -28.48 -17.68
CA TYR A 95 7.44 -29.14 -18.89
C TYR A 95 8.51 -29.16 -19.99
N ALA A 96 9.10 -28.01 -20.31
CA ALA A 96 10.13 -27.91 -21.35
C ALA A 96 11.36 -28.79 -21.06
N LYS A 97 11.73 -28.95 -19.79
CA LYS A 97 12.82 -29.86 -19.38
C LYS A 97 12.46 -31.34 -19.52
N ARG A 98 11.19 -31.71 -19.33
CA ARG A 98 10.73 -33.12 -19.38
C ARG A 98 10.39 -33.56 -20.79
N SER A 99 9.74 -32.68 -21.56
CA SER A 99 9.14 -33.00 -22.86
C SER A 99 9.91 -32.43 -24.06
N GLY A 100 10.98 -31.66 -23.82
CA GLY A 100 11.59 -30.82 -24.85
C GLY A 100 10.75 -29.56 -25.12
N PRO A 101 11.28 -28.55 -25.85
CA PRO A 101 10.46 -27.43 -26.30
C PRO A 101 9.27 -27.98 -27.11
N ALA A 102 8.07 -27.43 -26.89
CA ALA A 102 6.92 -27.82 -27.71
C ALA A 102 7.30 -27.57 -29.18
N SER A 103 7.35 -28.64 -29.99
CA SER A 103 7.35 -28.49 -31.44
C SER A 103 6.01 -27.85 -31.79
N VAL A 104 5.99 -26.52 -31.89
CA VAL A 104 4.91 -25.84 -32.59
C VAL A 104 4.97 -26.34 -34.02
N ASN A 105 4.04 -27.22 -34.40
CA ASN A 105 3.91 -27.66 -35.78
C ASN A 105 3.52 -26.43 -36.59
N LEU A 106 4.38 -26.06 -37.54
CA LEU A 106 4.18 -24.89 -38.40
C LEU A 106 2.89 -25.01 -39.22
N GLU A 107 2.43 -26.25 -39.44
CA GLU A 107 1.24 -26.63 -40.21
C GLU A 107 -0.09 -26.18 -39.56
N ASP A 108 -0.11 -25.94 -38.24
CA ASP A 108 -1.31 -25.46 -37.53
C ASP A 108 -1.47 -23.92 -37.58
N LEU A 109 -0.49 -23.20 -38.15
CA LEU A 109 -0.44 -21.73 -38.21
C LEU A 109 -0.75 -21.14 -39.59
N PHE A 110 -1.04 -21.98 -40.59
CA PHE A 110 -1.34 -21.57 -41.97
C PHE A 110 -2.65 -22.16 -42.47
#